data_AF-A0A7Z2ZJX7-F1
#
_entry.id   AF-A0A7Z2ZJX7-F1
#
_cell.length_a   1.000
_cell.length_b   1.000
_cell.length_c   1.000
_cell.angle_alpha   90.00
_cell.angle_beta   90.00
_cell.angle_gamma   90.00
#
_symmetry.space_group_name_H-M   'P 1'
#
loop_
_entity.id
_entity.type
_entity.pdbx_description
1 polymer ?
#
loop_
_entity_poly.entity_id
_entity_poly.type
_entity_poly.pdbx_seq_one_letter_code
_entity_poly.pdbx_strand_id
1 'polypeptide(L)'
;MSEVAEEISSPPQKLEQNLDASANNAQGADSTTDEQKRIAREQDQLLEQVLNSDQQKQRGDLAKNIKLRSSYIQCVKRADAVMPALIDCNGQEYAYQDARLNAAYKRLLKNWPAEKKDGLKQEERDWIKWRYTLCKSNGALGGGQAEELEDSSCELNATAQRAEELEER
;
A
#
# COMPACT_ATOMS: atom_id res chain seq x y z
N MET A 1 84.83 -18.88 -3.19
CA MET A 1 85.74 -19.69 -4.01
C MET A 1 84.90 -20.81 -4.62
N SER A 2 84.86 -20.81 -5.97
CA SER A 2 84.47 -21.86 -6.92
C SER A 2 83.11 -22.54 -6.72
N GLU A 3 82.08 -22.32 -7.55
CA GLU A 3 81.98 -22.49 -9.02
C GLU A 3 82.09 -23.97 -9.43
N VAL A 4 80.96 -24.57 -9.77
CA VAL A 4 80.80 -25.42 -10.97
C VAL A 4 79.38 -25.18 -11.51
N ALA A 5 79.32 -24.63 -12.71
CA ALA A 5 78.15 -24.55 -13.58
C ALA A 5 78.31 -25.58 -14.73
N GLU A 6 77.33 -25.59 -15.63
CA GLU A 6 77.21 -26.31 -16.91
C GLU A 6 76.48 -27.66 -16.84
N GLU A 7 75.19 -27.72 -17.20
CA GLU A 7 74.55 -27.66 -18.56
C GLU A 7 74.15 -29.11 -18.94
N ILE A 8 73.03 -29.44 -19.58
CA ILE A 8 72.63 -29.05 -20.94
C ILE A 8 71.10 -29.33 -21.11
N SER A 9 70.46 -28.42 -21.87
CA SER A 9 69.30 -28.60 -22.78
C SER A 9 67.99 -27.87 -22.41
N SER A 10 67.65 -26.85 -23.20
CA SER A 10 66.41 -26.03 -23.14
C SER A 10 65.43 -26.38 -24.30
N PRO A 11 64.36 -25.60 -24.58
CA PRO A 11 62.92 -25.86 -24.40
C PRO A 11 62.23 -26.02 -25.80
N PRO A 12 60.93 -25.71 -26.11
CA PRO A 12 59.80 -25.20 -25.32
C PRO A 12 58.42 -25.86 -25.62
N GLN A 13 57.37 -25.48 -24.89
CA GLN A 13 56.08 -25.17 -25.52
C GLN A 13 55.12 -24.44 -24.56
N LYS A 14 55.07 -23.12 -24.73
CA LYS A 14 53.89 -22.25 -24.79
C LYS A 14 52.61 -22.76 -24.09
N LEU A 15 52.22 -22.07 -23.03
CA LEU A 15 50.80 -21.87 -22.71
C LEU A 15 50.51 -20.40 -22.35
N GLU A 16 51.06 -19.47 -23.14
CA GLU A 16 50.41 -18.19 -23.37
C GLU A 16 49.66 -18.30 -24.69
N GLN A 17 48.35 -18.53 -24.60
CA GLN A 17 47.33 -18.17 -25.59
C GLN A 17 45.99 -18.64 -25.05
N ASN A 18 45.22 -17.72 -24.47
CA ASN A 18 43.79 -17.52 -24.71
C ASN A 18 43.30 -16.33 -23.87
N LEU A 19 43.90 -15.16 -24.14
CA LEU A 19 43.12 -13.92 -24.16
C LEU A 19 42.41 -13.92 -25.53
N ASP A 20 41.11 -13.63 -25.51
CA ASP A 20 40.18 -13.50 -26.64
C ASP A 20 39.63 -14.79 -27.27
N ALA A 21 38.62 -15.38 -26.60
CA ALA A 21 37.40 -15.88 -27.26
C ALA A 21 36.39 -16.42 -26.22
N SER A 22 35.59 -15.53 -25.62
CA SER A 22 34.16 -15.75 -25.37
C SER A 22 33.59 -14.62 -24.52
N ALA A 23 33.45 -13.46 -25.15
CA ALA A 23 32.24 -12.69 -24.94
C ALA A 23 31.09 -13.54 -25.50
N ASN A 24 30.52 -14.43 -24.67
CA ASN A 24 29.22 -15.10 -24.85
C ASN A 24 29.06 -16.16 -23.75
N ASN A 25 28.76 -15.74 -22.51
CA ASN A 25 27.75 -16.45 -21.73
C ASN A 25 27.17 -15.59 -20.62
N ALA A 26 26.48 -14.50 -21.01
CA ALA A 26 25.47 -13.89 -20.16
C ALA A 26 24.19 -14.74 -20.26
N GLN A 27 24.22 -15.96 -19.71
CA GLN A 27 23.04 -16.81 -19.54
C GLN A 27 22.96 -17.25 -18.08
N GLY A 28 22.93 -16.25 -17.21
CA GLY A 28 22.29 -16.36 -15.90
C GLY A 28 20.94 -15.68 -15.97
N ALA A 29 19.98 -16.23 -16.72
CA ALA A 29 18.68 -15.60 -16.90
C ALA A 29 17.57 -16.65 -17.10
N ASP A 30 16.57 -16.56 -16.22
CA ASP A 30 15.21 -17.12 -16.34
C ASP A 30 15.03 -18.63 -16.14
N SER A 31 15.03 -19.07 -14.87
CA SER A 31 14.59 -20.41 -14.47
C SER A 31 13.08 -20.48 -14.20
N THR A 32 12.29 -19.49 -14.62
CA THR A 32 10.85 -19.45 -14.37
C THR A 32 10.13 -20.31 -15.40
N THR A 33 9.37 -21.31 -14.96
CA THR A 33 8.61 -22.18 -15.86
C THR A 33 7.55 -21.38 -16.62
N ASP A 34 7.15 -21.84 -17.81
CA ASP A 34 6.08 -21.18 -18.58
C ASP A 34 4.78 -21.05 -17.78
N GLU A 35 4.54 -22.01 -16.90
CA GLU A 35 3.42 -22.01 -15.96
C GLU A 35 3.55 -20.90 -14.92
N GLN A 36 4.72 -20.72 -14.30
CA GLN A 36 4.95 -19.61 -13.36
C GLN A 36 4.77 -18.25 -14.05
N LYS A 37 5.24 -18.12 -15.29
CA LYS A 37 5.05 -16.89 -16.09
C LYS A 37 3.58 -16.63 -16.41
N ARG A 38 2.80 -17.69 -16.67
CA ARG A 38 1.35 -17.59 -16.91
C ARG A 38 0.63 -17.12 -15.66
N ILE A 39 0.91 -17.74 -14.51
CA ILE A 39 0.31 -17.37 -13.22
C ILE A 39 0.63 -15.91 -12.88
N ALA A 40 1.88 -15.47 -13.04
CA ALA A 40 2.26 -14.08 -12.79
C ALA A 40 1.45 -13.09 -13.64
N ARG A 41 1.32 -13.35 -14.95
CA ARG A 41 0.50 -12.51 -15.84
C ARG A 41 -0.97 -12.49 -15.46
N GLU A 42 -1.52 -13.62 -15.05
CA GLU A 42 -2.92 -13.70 -14.60
C GLU A 42 -3.14 -12.90 -13.31
N GLN A 43 -2.20 -12.98 -12.36
CA GLN A 43 -2.23 -12.18 -11.14
C GLN A 43 -2.12 -10.68 -11.44
N ASP A 44 -1.21 -10.27 -12.33
CA ASP A 44 -1.06 -8.88 -12.74
C ASP A 44 -2.35 -8.32 -13.36
N GLN A 45 -2.97 -9.09 -14.28
CA GLN A 45 -4.25 -8.70 -14.90
C GLN A 45 -5.38 -8.57 -13.88
N LEU A 46 -5.45 -9.48 -12.91
CA LEU A 46 -6.45 -9.41 -11.83
C LEU A 46 -6.24 -8.18 -10.96
N LEU A 47 -4.98 -7.89 -10.58
CA LEU A 47 -4.65 -6.72 -9.79
C LEU A 47 -4.99 -5.42 -10.54
N GLU A 48 -4.63 -5.31 -11.81
CA GLU A 48 -4.99 -4.14 -12.63
C GLU A 48 -6.51 -3.95 -12.72
N GLN A 49 -7.29 -5.01 -12.88
CA GLN A 49 -8.74 -4.91 -12.90
C GLN A 49 -9.30 -4.38 -11.57
N VAL A 50 -8.77 -4.84 -10.43
CA VAL A 50 -9.21 -4.38 -9.11
C VAL A 50 -8.80 -2.92 -8.87
N LEU A 51 -7.56 -2.54 -9.20
CA LEU A 51 -7.07 -1.17 -9.05
C LEU A 51 -7.85 -0.16 -9.90
N ASN A 52 -8.40 -0.60 -11.03
CA ASN A 52 -9.24 0.21 -11.91
C ASN A 52 -10.75 0.11 -11.60
N SER A 53 -11.15 -0.57 -10.52
CA SER A 53 -12.56 -0.70 -10.13
C SER A 53 -13.15 0.62 -9.63
N ASP A 54 -14.47 0.77 -9.77
CA ASP A 54 -15.21 1.91 -9.22
C ASP A 54 -15.00 2.07 -7.71
N GLN A 55 -14.86 0.95 -6.98
CA GLN A 55 -14.57 0.96 -5.55
C GLN A 55 -13.23 1.63 -5.26
N GLN A 56 -12.14 1.23 -5.93
CA GLN A 56 -10.82 1.85 -5.70
C GLN A 56 -10.80 3.31 -6.17
N LYS A 57 -11.49 3.63 -7.27
CA LYS A 57 -11.65 5.01 -7.71
C LYS A 57 -12.33 5.88 -6.64
N GLN A 58 -13.43 5.40 -6.05
CA GLN A 58 -14.12 6.12 -4.97
C GLN A 58 -13.23 6.29 -3.73
N ARG A 59 -12.44 5.29 -3.35
CA ARG A 59 -11.46 5.39 -2.26
C ARG A 59 -10.39 6.43 -2.53
N GLY A 60 -9.87 6.46 -3.76
CA GLY A 60 -8.90 7.47 -4.19
C GLY A 60 -9.50 8.88 -4.23
N ASP A 61 -10.76 9.02 -4.68
CA ASP A 61 -11.47 10.30 -4.70
C ASP A 61 -11.70 10.84 -3.30
N LEU A 62 -12.03 9.98 -2.33
CA LEU A 62 -12.09 10.35 -0.91
C LEU A 62 -10.78 10.98 -0.46
N ALA A 63 -9.65 10.33 -0.70
CA ALA A 63 -8.34 10.74 -0.18
C ALA A 63 -7.86 12.12 -0.68
N LYS A 64 -8.34 12.62 -1.82
CA LYS A 64 -7.80 13.83 -2.47
C LYS A 64 -7.86 15.10 -1.63
N ASN A 65 -8.92 15.28 -0.85
CA ASN A 65 -9.20 16.57 -0.18
C ASN A 65 -9.38 16.44 1.34
N ILE A 66 -9.05 15.29 1.93
CA ILE A 66 -9.23 15.10 3.37
C ILE A 66 -8.19 15.89 4.16
N LYS A 67 -8.68 16.60 5.17
CA LYS A 67 -7.85 17.30 6.14
C LYS A 67 -7.67 16.43 7.38
N LEU A 68 -6.48 15.86 7.53
CA LEU A 68 -6.07 15.11 8.72
C LEU A 68 -5.20 15.98 9.62
N ARG A 69 -5.12 15.64 10.91
CA ARG A 69 -4.30 16.39 11.86
C ARG A 69 -2.82 16.35 11.50
N SER A 70 -2.08 17.40 11.85
CA SER A 70 -0.62 17.41 11.72
C SER A 70 0.06 16.28 12.50
N SER A 71 -0.53 15.83 13.62
CA SER A 71 -0.08 14.67 14.39
C SER A 71 -0.12 13.37 13.59
N TYR A 72 -1.10 13.19 12.70
CA TYR A 72 -1.16 12.03 11.81
C TYR A 72 -0.01 12.04 10.81
N ILE A 73 0.24 13.18 10.15
CA ILE A 73 1.36 13.35 9.21
C ILE A 73 2.71 13.05 9.89
N GLN A 74 2.89 13.53 11.12
CA GLN A 74 4.10 13.24 11.91
C GLN A 74 4.18 11.77 12.36
N CYS A 75 3.05 11.11 12.59
CA CYS A 75 3.00 9.69 12.88
C CYS A 75 3.46 8.88 11.66
N VAL A 76 2.83 9.09 10.50
CA VAL A 76 3.18 8.42 9.24
C VAL A 76 4.65 8.62 8.89
N LYS A 77 5.17 9.85 9.02
CA LYS A 77 6.59 10.12 8.78
C LYS A 77 7.53 9.35 9.71
N ARG A 78 7.16 9.17 10.98
CA ARG A 78 7.96 8.43 11.97
C ARG A 78 7.81 6.92 11.87
N ALA A 79 6.73 6.45 11.25
CA ALA A 79 6.50 5.03 11.04
C ALA A 79 7.54 4.39 10.11
N ASP A 80 8.23 5.18 9.27
CA ASP A 80 9.34 4.72 8.42
C ASP A 80 8.99 3.46 7.59
N ALA A 81 7.81 3.48 6.96
CA ALA A 81 7.24 2.37 6.20
C ALA A 81 6.99 1.06 6.99
N VAL A 82 7.08 1.08 8.32
CA VAL A 82 6.73 -0.07 9.17
C VAL A 82 5.21 -0.23 9.18
N MET A 83 4.72 -1.29 8.55
CA MET A 83 3.28 -1.51 8.32
C MET A 83 2.42 -1.49 9.59
N PRO A 84 2.77 -2.18 10.69
CA PRO A 84 2.00 -2.07 11.93
C PRO A 84 1.94 -0.64 12.47
N ALA A 85 3.05 0.12 12.37
CA ALA A 85 3.08 1.51 12.83
C ALA A 85 2.22 2.43 11.96
N LEU A 86 2.16 2.20 10.64
CA LEU A 86 1.25 2.92 9.75
C LEU A 86 -0.22 2.63 10.08
N ILE A 87 -0.56 1.36 10.34
CA ILE A 87 -1.91 0.95 10.76
C ILE A 87 -2.27 1.59 12.11
N ASP A 88 -1.33 1.66 13.06
CA ASP A 88 -1.54 2.36 14.33
C ASP A 88 -1.78 3.87 14.13
N CYS A 89 -1.06 4.51 13.20
CA CYS A 89 -1.30 5.91 12.84
C CYS A 89 -2.72 6.11 12.31
N ASN A 90 -3.19 5.21 11.43
CA ASN A 90 -4.56 5.23 10.92
C ASN A 90 -5.58 5.08 12.05
N GLY A 91 -5.38 4.12 12.97
CA GLY A 91 -6.27 3.90 14.11
C GLY A 91 -6.36 5.11 15.05
N GLN A 92 -5.24 5.76 15.36
CA GLN A 92 -5.22 6.95 16.21
C GLN A 92 -5.91 8.16 15.57
N GLU A 93 -5.74 8.35 14.27
CA GLU A 93 -6.43 9.42 13.55
C GLU A 93 -7.92 9.10 13.39
N TYR A 94 -8.26 7.86 13.06
CA TYR A 94 -9.65 7.39 12.95
C TYR A 94 -10.40 7.65 14.25
N ALA A 95 -9.85 7.27 15.41
CA ALA A 95 -10.50 7.47 16.70
C ALA A 95 -10.80 8.95 16.99
N TYR A 96 -9.90 9.86 16.57
CA TYR A 96 -10.14 11.29 16.68
C TYR A 96 -11.26 11.77 15.75
N GLN A 97 -11.23 11.36 14.47
CA GLN A 97 -12.22 11.78 13.49
C GLN A 97 -13.61 11.21 13.80
N ASP A 98 -13.69 9.98 14.33
CA ASP A 98 -14.93 9.37 14.80
C ASP A 98 -15.50 10.14 16.02
N ALA A 99 -14.65 10.53 16.97
CA ALA A 99 -15.09 11.37 18.09
C ALA A 99 -15.62 12.74 17.61
N ARG A 100 -14.95 13.35 16.62
CA ARG A 100 -15.35 14.60 15.97
C ARG A 100 -16.72 14.46 15.27
N LEU A 101 -16.89 13.42 14.44
CA LEU A 101 -18.15 13.08 13.79
C LEU A 101 -19.27 12.94 14.82
N ASN A 102 -19.07 12.13 15.85
CA ASN A 102 -20.07 11.87 16.88
C ASN A 102 -20.43 13.13 17.68
N ALA A 103 -19.48 14.05 17.89
CA ALA A 103 -19.76 15.33 18.53
C ALA A 103 -20.67 16.22 17.65
N ALA A 104 -20.38 16.31 16.35
CA ALA A 104 -21.21 17.04 15.39
C ALA A 104 -22.62 16.44 15.29
N TYR A 105 -22.72 15.12 15.14
CA TYR A 105 -23.99 14.40 15.14
C TYR A 105 -24.84 14.68 16.39
N LYS A 106 -24.25 14.61 17.59
CA LYS A 106 -24.94 14.91 18.85
C LYS A 106 -25.39 16.37 18.94
N ARG A 107 -24.58 17.32 18.45
CA ARG A 107 -24.94 18.74 18.35
C ARG A 107 -26.19 18.93 17.49
N LEU A 108 -26.22 18.33 16.29
CA LEU A 108 -27.36 18.40 15.37
C LEU A 108 -28.62 17.80 15.99
N LEU A 109 -28.51 16.62 16.60
CA LEU A 109 -29.62 15.98 17.29
C LEU A 109 -30.16 16.79 18.47
N LYS A 110 -29.34 17.59 19.15
CA LYS A 110 -29.81 18.45 20.22
C LYS A 110 -30.61 19.64 19.69
N ASN A 111 -30.16 20.24 18.60
CA ASN A 111 -30.63 21.55 18.15
C ASN A 111 -31.76 21.49 17.09
N TRP A 112 -31.93 20.36 16.40
CA TRP A 112 -32.92 20.26 15.31
C TRP A 112 -34.33 19.87 15.81
N PRO A 113 -35.40 20.17 15.04
CA PRO A 113 -36.74 19.66 15.29
C PRO A 113 -36.83 18.14 15.03
N ALA A 114 -37.83 17.47 15.62
CA ALA A 114 -37.93 16.01 15.64
C ALA A 114 -37.90 15.37 14.24
N GLU A 115 -38.60 15.97 13.28
CA GLU A 115 -38.71 15.48 11.91
C GLU A 115 -37.35 15.45 11.21
N LYS A 116 -36.50 16.46 11.48
CA LYS A 116 -35.12 16.51 10.95
C LYS A 116 -34.19 15.52 11.65
N LYS A 117 -34.44 15.18 12.92
CA LYS A 117 -33.61 14.21 13.66
C LYS A 117 -33.77 12.80 13.10
N ASP A 118 -34.97 12.38 12.76
CA ASP A 118 -35.20 11.03 12.24
C ASP A 118 -34.60 10.87 10.85
N GLY A 119 -34.67 11.91 10.02
CA GLY A 119 -33.93 11.98 8.75
C GLY A 119 -32.41 11.84 8.96
N LEU A 120 -31.82 12.63 9.87
CA LEU A 120 -30.39 12.57 10.16
C LEU A 120 -29.94 11.18 10.67
N LYS A 121 -30.72 10.56 11.57
CA LYS A 121 -30.42 9.20 12.05
C LYS A 121 -30.40 8.18 10.92
N GLN A 122 -31.32 8.30 9.96
CA GLN A 122 -31.36 7.39 8.81
C GLN A 122 -30.17 7.63 7.88
N GLU A 123 -29.83 8.89 7.64
CA GLU A 123 -28.68 9.28 6.84
C GLU A 123 -27.37 8.70 7.42
N GLU A 124 -27.14 8.84 8.72
CA GLU A 124 -25.95 8.25 9.38
C GLU A 124 -25.91 6.72 9.26
N ARG A 125 -27.06 6.03 9.40
CA ARG A 125 -27.11 4.57 9.25
C ARG A 125 -26.76 4.13 7.84
N ASP A 126 -27.23 4.85 6.83
CA ASP A 126 -26.97 4.52 5.45
C ASP A 126 -25.52 4.87 5.07
N TRP A 127 -24.99 5.97 5.60
CA TRP A 127 -23.56 6.30 5.49
C TRP A 127 -22.68 5.20 6.11
N ILE A 128 -23.00 4.67 7.29
CA ILE A 128 -22.23 3.56 7.91
C ILE A 128 -22.20 2.33 6.99
N LYS A 129 -23.35 1.94 6.41
CA LYS A 129 -23.41 0.79 5.48
C LYS A 129 -22.59 1.04 4.23
N TRP A 130 -22.67 2.25 3.68
CA TRP A 130 -21.89 2.65 2.52
C TRP A 130 -20.40 2.59 2.83
N ARG A 131 -19.95 3.19 3.94
CA ARG A 131 -18.54 3.16 4.38
C ARG A 131 -18.04 1.73 4.55
N TYR A 132 -18.81 0.89 5.22
CA TYR A 132 -18.45 -0.52 5.42
C TYR A 132 -18.29 -1.27 4.09
N THR A 133 -19.20 -1.04 3.15
CA THR A 133 -19.15 -1.69 1.82
C THR A 133 -17.98 -1.17 0.99
N LEU A 134 -17.75 0.14 1.01
CA LEU A 134 -16.69 0.79 0.25
C LEU A 134 -15.29 0.40 0.76
N CYS A 135 -15.11 0.39 2.08
CA CYS A 135 -13.78 0.24 2.68
C CYS A 135 -13.34 -1.20 2.92
N LYS A 136 -14.22 -2.19 2.68
CA LYS A 136 -13.87 -3.60 2.87
C LYS A 136 -13.49 -4.25 1.55
N SER A 137 -12.21 -4.56 1.37
CA SER A 137 -11.70 -5.16 0.13
C SER A 137 -11.99 -6.67 0.02
N ASN A 138 -12.20 -7.37 1.15
CA ASN A 138 -12.52 -8.80 1.19
C ASN A 138 -11.54 -9.69 0.38
N GLY A 139 -10.24 -9.40 0.41
CA GLY A 139 -9.21 -10.13 -0.33
C GLY A 139 -9.00 -9.67 -1.76
N ALA A 140 -9.79 -8.72 -2.27
CA ALA A 140 -9.66 -8.23 -3.65
C ALA A 140 -8.30 -7.56 -3.91
N LEU A 141 -7.62 -7.04 -2.89
CA LEU A 141 -6.29 -6.43 -3.00
C LEU A 141 -5.16 -7.43 -2.69
N GLY A 142 -5.47 -8.73 -2.63
CA GLY A 142 -4.48 -9.77 -2.32
C GLY A 142 -4.29 -10.00 -0.81
N GLY A 143 -5.02 -9.29 0.05
CA GLY A 143 -4.98 -9.48 1.50
C GLY A 143 -3.70 -9.01 2.18
N GLY A 144 -3.45 -9.54 3.38
CA GLY A 144 -2.29 -9.21 4.19
C GLY A 144 -2.28 -7.75 4.68
N GLN A 145 -1.11 -7.29 5.12
CA GLN A 145 -0.96 -5.95 5.72
C GLN A 145 -1.20 -4.80 4.72
N ALA A 146 -0.96 -5.02 3.43
CA ALA A 146 -1.20 -4.00 2.41
C ALA A 146 -2.70 -3.72 2.27
N GLU A 147 -3.53 -4.76 2.14
CA GLU A 147 -4.97 -4.61 2.12
C GLU A 147 -5.51 -4.01 3.44
N GLU A 148 -4.98 -4.43 4.58
CA GLU A 148 -5.35 -3.86 5.89
C GLU A 148 -5.05 -2.36 6.00
N LEU A 149 -3.90 -1.92 5.48
CA LEU A 149 -3.55 -0.51 5.44
C LEU A 149 -4.49 0.28 4.52
N GLU A 150 -4.83 -0.26 3.35
CA GLU A 150 -5.78 0.38 2.43
C GLU A 150 -7.18 0.47 3.04
N ASP A 151 -7.68 -0.61 3.66
CA ASP A 151 -9.01 -0.69 4.27
C ASP A 151 -9.12 0.31 5.43
N SER A 152 -8.12 0.34 6.32
CA SER A 152 -8.06 1.32 7.41
C SER A 152 -7.93 2.77 6.92
N SER A 153 -7.17 3.01 5.83
CA SER A 153 -7.04 4.36 5.24
C SER A 153 -8.37 4.85 4.67
N CYS A 154 -9.14 3.97 4.01
CA CYS A 154 -10.48 4.29 3.54
C CYS A 154 -11.42 4.65 4.70
N GLU A 155 -11.44 3.84 5.76
CA GLU A 155 -12.29 4.09 6.92
C GLU A 155 -11.97 5.43 7.59
N LEU A 156 -10.69 5.74 7.73
CA LEU A 156 -10.22 7.03 8.21
C LEU A 156 -10.72 8.18 7.34
N ASN A 157 -10.46 8.13 6.03
CA ASN A 157 -10.79 9.22 5.11
C ASN A 157 -12.31 9.45 5.03
N ALA A 158 -13.10 8.39 4.92
CA ALA A 158 -14.56 8.48 4.90
C ALA A 158 -15.13 9.09 6.19
N THR A 159 -14.57 8.71 7.35
CA THR A 159 -14.98 9.25 8.66
C THR A 159 -14.61 10.72 8.80
N ALA A 160 -13.40 11.11 8.37
CA ALA A 160 -12.96 12.50 8.39
C ALA A 160 -13.82 13.41 7.50
N GLN A 161 -14.18 12.94 6.30
CA GLN A 161 -15.09 13.65 5.42
C GLN A 161 -16.47 13.83 6.06
N ARG A 162 -17.05 12.75 6.59
CA ARG A 162 -18.37 12.81 7.22
C ARG A 162 -18.40 13.75 8.42
N ALA A 163 -17.31 13.79 9.20
CA ALA A 163 -17.17 14.75 10.28
C ALA A 163 -17.24 16.20 9.77
N GLU A 164 -16.56 16.54 8.68
CA GLU A 164 -16.63 17.86 8.04
C GLU A 164 -18.04 18.17 7.54
N GLU A 165 -18.68 17.24 6.82
CA GLU A 165 -20.05 17.39 6.32
C GLU A 165 -21.08 17.67 7.43
N LEU A 166 -20.96 16.99 8.57
CA LEU A 166 -21.86 17.21 9.71
C LEU A 166 -21.53 18.50 10.46
N GLU A 167 -20.27 18.92 10.47
CA GLU A 167 -19.87 20.17 11.11
C GLU A 167 -20.37 21.40 10.37
N GLU A 168 -20.48 21.33 9.04
CA GLU A 168 -20.99 22.40 8.17
C GLU A 168 -22.52 22.54 8.18
N ARG A 169 -23.23 21.64 8.87
CA ARG A 169 -24.70 21.67 9.07
C ARG A 169 -25.11 22.40 10.34
#